data_AF-A0A0T2MG77-F1
#
_entry.id   AF-A0A0T2MG77-F1
#
_cell.length_a   1.000
_cell.length_b   1.000
_cell.length_c   1.000
_cell.angle_alpha   90.00
_cell.angle_beta   90.00
_cell.angle_gamma   90.00
#
_symmetry.space_group_name_H-M   'P 1'
#
loop_
_entity.id
_entity.type
_entity.pdbx_description
1 polymer ?
#
loop_
_entity_poly.entity_id
_entity_poly.type
_entity_poly.pdbx_seq_one_letter_code
_entity_poly.pdbx_strand_id
1 'polypeptide(L)'
;MRLAIIADPHLHDTSYDPLGDGSGAFRTLSQTVGSTRVFNESVPAFRAALDDLVRRGISYVILVGDLTDDGQDYAVACARRILSEYEDRHGLRFFACVGNHDLFAISGRHRRKAFLRPDGSTYHVSSDASDPADVVSNAMHCGGYRAFIGAFANLGFMRQEGDLLWETPFGTEDDPQSRLAELSGLGTGQGGSMFDASYLVEPTDGLWLLSLDANVWIPDASVPDGAIDCSDAGWNAAVLHKPYLLDWLSSVVARSEASGKRLVVFSHYPVLPPLSSDPAQEHDLLGTSDLLARMPSKATSQRFAGTGARLHFSGHWHVDGTSAGAGLVNVAVPSIVALPAAYKIVRLEEDRADIETVSLGGVPGFDIAKQAYESEIAFAGSAAASVVAVDDYAGFLSNQQGRLAVERYLGREWPRNIAQTFSSSTIADMAAPFGLDPGPWGSRPLQEVVGDWYRLRRAGPLAHHLIGEPCLDLYRNLAGHYAGATFPAGSAASAFRLFMMMMGSYLADRDMTVSVQLADAGVTPRSVASLGEQNDATLELGEN
;
A
#
# COMPACT_ATOMS: atom_id res chain seq x y z
N MET A 1 7.03 -24.06 -2.35
CA MET A 1 5.69 -23.60 -2.81
C MET A 1 5.77 -22.12 -3.17
N ARG A 2 4.99 -21.63 -4.14
CA ARG A 2 4.97 -20.21 -4.55
C ARG A 2 3.58 -19.60 -4.33
N LEU A 3 3.56 -18.40 -3.77
CA LEU A 3 2.38 -17.56 -3.57
C LEU A 3 2.70 -16.14 -4.05
N ALA A 4 1.67 -15.42 -4.48
CA ALA A 4 1.76 -14.00 -4.79
C ALA A 4 1.09 -13.17 -3.71
N ILE A 5 1.60 -11.97 -3.50
CA ILE A 5 1.03 -10.98 -2.57
C ILE A 5 0.91 -9.66 -3.32
N ILE A 6 -0.33 -9.18 -3.45
CA ILE A 6 -0.68 -7.88 -4.02
C ILE A 6 -1.28 -7.05 -2.89
N ALA A 7 -0.82 -5.82 -2.72
CA ALA A 7 -1.38 -4.90 -1.73
C ALA A 7 -2.01 -3.70 -2.42
N ASP A 8 -3.04 -3.15 -1.77
CA ASP A 8 -3.65 -1.88 -2.13
C ASP A 8 -4.01 -1.75 -3.64
N PRO A 9 -4.79 -2.68 -4.25
CA PRO A 9 -5.24 -2.51 -5.64
C PRO A 9 -6.08 -1.26 -5.88
N HIS A 10 -6.82 -0.78 -4.87
CA HIS A 10 -7.71 0.39 -4.91
C HIS A 10 -8.58 0.43 -6.17
N LEU A 11 -9.27 -0.69 -6.46
CA LEU A 11 -10.04 -0.80 -7.69
C LEU A 11 -11.10 0.29 -7.79
N HIS A 12 -11.04 1.01 -8.91
CA HIS A 12 -11.98 2.02 -9.32
C HIS A 12 -12.43 1.72 -10.76
N ASP A 13 -13.73 1.44 -10.92
CA ASP A 13 -14.29 1.07 -12.23
C ASP A 13 -14.66 2.31 -13.05
N THR A 14 -13.84 2.63 -14.05
CA THR A 14 -14.12 3.74 -14.98
C THR A 14 -15.32 3.47 -15.89
N SER A 15 -15.78 2.22 -16.01
CA SER A 15 -17.00 1.87 -16.76
C SER A 15 -18.31 2.15 -16.01
N TYR A 16 -18.23 2.45 -14.72
CA TYR A 16 -19.37 2.97 -13.97
C TYR A 16 -19.85 4.27 -14.62
N ASP A 17 -21.13 4.36 -14.96
CA ASP A 17 -21.69 5.49 -15.68
C ASP A 17 -22.79 6.17 -14.84
N PRO A 18 -22.43 7.11 -13.96
CA PRO A 18 -23.40 7.79 -13.11
C PRO A 18 -24.32 8.76 -13.90
N LEU A 19 -23.94 9.18 -15.11
CA LEU A 19 -24.74 10.09 -15.94
C LEU A 19 -25.69 9.34 -16.88
N GLY A 20 -25.38 8.08 -17.19
CA GLY A 20 -26.14 7.27 -18.15
C GLY A 20 -25.93 7.71 -19.60
N ASP A 21 -24.87 8.47 -19.88
CA ASP A 21 -24.54 9.02 -21.21
C ASP A 21 -23.37 8.29 -21.90
N GLY A 22 -22.82 7.26 -21.25
CA GLY A 22 -21.69 6.47 -21.74
C GLY A 22 -20.33 7.12 -21.51
N SER A 23 -20.22 8.24 -20.78
CA SER A 23 -18.93 8.90 -20.53
C SER A 23 -18.04 8.14 -19.55
N GLY A 24 -18.61 7.21 -18.78
CA GLY A 24 -17.93 6.54 -17.68
C GLY A 24 -17.65 7.48 -16.50
N ALA A 25 -16.90 6.99 -15.51
CA ALA A 25 -16.62 7.67 -14.25
C ALA A 25 -15.12 7.92 -14.10
N PHE A 26 -14.55 8.83 -14.88
CA PHE A 26 -13.13 9.18 -14.76
C PHE A 26 -12.88 10.16 -13.61
N ARG A 27 -11.97 9.82 -12.70
CA ARG A 27 -11.47 10.71 -11.65
C ARG A 27 -10.58 11.78 -12.26
N THR A 28 -10.52 12.97 -11.64
CA THR A 28 -9.77 14.10 -12.19
C THR A 28 -8.26 13.93 -12.02
N LEU A 29 -7.47 14.43 -12.97
CA LEU A 29 -6.01 14.52 -12.90
C LEU A 29 -5.57 15.30 -11.66
N SER A 30 -6.25 16.40 -11.32
CA SER A 30 -5.94 17.14 -10.10
C SER A 30 -6.05 16.28 -8.83
N GLN A 31 -7.07 15.40 -8.76
CA GLN A 31 -7.21 14.46 -7.65
C GLN A 31 -6.16 13.35 -7.71
N THR A 32 -5.88 12.80 -8.90
CA THR A 32 -4.82 11.80 -9.12
C THR A 32 -3.46 12.31 -8.66
N VAL A 33 -3.11 13.55 -8.99
CA VAL A 33 -1.84 14.17 -8.59
C VAL A 33 -1.78 14.51 -7.10
N GLY A 34 -2.90 14.85 -6.47
CA GLY A 34 -2.98 15.12 -5.03
C GLY A 34 -3.06 13.87 -4.14
N SER A 35 -3.20 12.69 -4.74
CA SER A 35 -3.44 11.43 -4.03
C SER A 35 -2.17 10.60 -3.87
N THR A 36 -2.14 9.73 -2.84
CA THR A 36 -1.06 8.75 -2.64
C THR A 36 -1.13 7.55 -3.57
N ARG A 37 -2.13 7.53 -4.46
CA ARG A 37 -2.38 6.53 -5.49
C ARG A 37 -3.06 7.16 -6.69
N VAL A 38 -2.93 6.51 -7.84
CA VAL A 38 -3.75 6.80 -9.01
C VAL A 38 -5.07 6.01 -8.96
N PHE A 39 -6.05 6.42 -9.76
CA PHE A 39 -7.42 5.88 -9.65
C PHE A 39 -7.86 5.16 -10.92
N ASN A 40 -7.85 5.85 -12.05
CA ASN A 40 -8.43 5.37 -13.29
C ASN A 40 -7.66 4.17 -13.88
N GLU A 41 -6.38 4.05 -13.52
CA GLU A 41 -5.45 3.04 -14.00
C GLU A 41 -5.47 1.76 -13.15
N SER A 42 -6.28 1.73 -12.07
CA SER A 42 -6.34 0.62 -11.11
C SER A 42 -6.76 -0.72 -11.72
N VAL A 43 -7.83 -0.73 -12.53
CA VAL A 43 -8.30 -1.96 -13.20
C VAL A 43 -7.27 -2.50 -14.21
N PRO A 44 -6.72 -1.69 -15.14
CA PRO A 44 -5.60 -2.12 -16.00
C PRO A 44 -4.41 -2.69 -15.22
N ALA A 45 -3.96 -2.00 -14.17
CA ALA A 45 -2.82 -2.43 -13.35
C ALA A 45 -3.10 -3.77 -12.64
N PHE A 46 -4.30 -3.95 -12.09
CA PHE A 46 -4.67 -5.18 -11.41
C PHE A 46 -4.75 -6.36 -12.37
N ARG A 47 -5.36 -6.17 -13.55
CA ARG A 47 -5.36 -7.20 -14.60
C ARG A 47 -3.94 -7.56 -15.05
N ALA A 48 -3.08 -6.58 -15.28
CA ALA A 48 -1.69 -6.84 -15.65
C ALA A 48 -0.93 -7.66 -14.59
N ALA A 49 -1.17 -7.39 -13.30
CA ALA A 49 -0.62 -8.19 -12.21
C ALA A 49 -1.12 -9.64 -12.27
N LEU A 50 -2.44 -9.84 -12.36
CA LEU A 50 -3.05 -11.18 -12.40
C LEU A 50 -2.62 -11.97 -13.65
N ASP A 51 -2.55 -11.33 -14.81
CA ASP A 51 -2.04 -11.94 -16.05
C ASP A 51 -0.58 -12.41 -15.91
N ASP A 52 0.26 -11.64 -15.22
CA ASP A 52 1.63 -12.04 -14.92
C ASP A 52 1.68 -13.23 -13.94
N LEU A 53 0.79 -13.29 -12.94
CA LEU A 53 0.67 -14.44 -12.05
C LEU A 53 0.27 -15.72 -12.80
N VAL A 54 -0.70 -15.62 -13.71
CA VAL A 54 -1.13 -16.72 -14.57
C VAL A 54 0.03 -17.20 -15.43
N ARG A 55 0.76 -16.30 -16.09
CA ARG A 55 1.95 -16.65 -16.89
C ARG A 55 3.04 -17.34 -16.07
N ARG A 56 3.17 -17.00 -14.78
CA ARG A 56 4.15 -17.60 -13.86
C ARG A 56 3.68 -18.91 -13.21
N GLY A 57 2.45 -19.35 -13.48
CA GLY A 57 1.85 -20.55 -12.91
C GLY A 57 1.62 -20.46 -11.40
N ILE A 58 1.31 -19.26 -10.89
CA ILE A 58 0.99 -19.04 -9.47
C ILE A 58 -0.52 -19.10 -9.27
N SER A 59 -0.98 -20.00 -8.40
CA SER A 59 -2.42 -20.20 -8.16
C SER A 59 -2.91 -19.55 -6.85
N TYR A 60 -2.06 -19.37 -5.83
CA TYR A 60 -2.46 -18.74 -4.56
C TYR A 60 -2.05 -17.27 -4.52
N VAL A 61 -3.02 -16.39 -4.29
CA VAL A 61 -2.85 -14.93 -4.29
C VAL A 61 -3.40 -14.35 -2.99
N ILE A 62 -2.56 -13.60 -2.27
CA ILE A 62 -2.93 -12.87 -1.06
C ILE A 62 -3.13 -11.39 -1.43
N LEU A 63 -4.27 -10.82 -1.03
CA LEU A 63 -4.65 -9.43 -1.21
C LEU A 63 -4.57 -8.71 0.15
N VAL A 64 -3.60 -7.82 0.30
CA VAL A 64 -3.29 -7.20 1.61
C VAL A 64 -4.04 -5.88 1.80
N GLY A 65 -5.37 -5.98 1.85
CA GLY A 65 -6.28 -4.87 2.09
C GLY A 65 -6.35 -3.85 0.95
N ASP A 66 -7.31 -2.94 1.10
CA ASP A 66 -7.61 -1.86 0.16
C ASP A 66 -7.79 -2.39 -1.28
N LEU A 67 -8.56 -3.47 -1.40
CA LEU A 67 -8.96 -4.06 -2.68
C LEU A 67 -9.74 -3.04 -3.52
N THR A 68 -10.55 -2.21 -2.88
CA THR A 68 -11.38 -1.19 -3.53
C THR A 68 -10.95 0.22 -3.11
N ASP A 69 -11.17 1.22 -3.98
CA ASP A 69 -10.71 2.60 -3.74
C ASP A 69 -11.30 3.23 -2.46
N ASP A 70 -12.60 3.08 -2.24
CA ASP A 70 -13.28 3.46 -1.00
C ASP A 70 -14.50 2.55 -0.73
N GLY A 71 -14.49 1.27 -1.12
CA GLY A 71 -15.58 0.36 -0.79
C GLY A 71 -16.93 0.68 -1.44
N GLN A 72 -16.95 1.55 -2.46
CA GLN A 72 -18.19 1.89 -3.16
C GLN A 72 -18.77 0.65 -3.83
N ASP A 73 -20.09 0.49 -3.81
CA ASP A 73 -20.77 -0.69 -4.35
C ASP A 73 -20.38 -0.99 -5.83
N TYR A 74 -20.16 0.04 -6.66
CA TYR A 74 -19.71 -0.18 -8.05
C TYR A 74 -18.27 -0.73 -8.13
N ALA A 75 -17.38 -0.29 -7.25
CA ALA A 75 -16.01 -0.78 -7.16
C ALA A 75 -15.96 -2.22 -6.62
N VAL A 76 -16.79 -2.52 -5.61
CA VAL A 76 -16.98 -3.88 -5.08
C VAL A 76 -17.48 -4.82 -6.17
N ALA A 77 -18.48 -4.40 -6.96
CA ALA A 77 -18.99 -5.21 -8.07
C ALA A 77 -17.91 -5.47 -9.15
N CYS A 78 -17.10 -4.47 -9.47
CA CYS A 78 -15.98 -4.60 -10.39
C CYS A 78 -14.93 -5.60 -9.90
N ALA A 79 -14.50 -5.45 -8.63
CA ALA A 79 -13.54 -6.33 -7.99
C ALA A 79 -14.02 -7.78 -8.01
N ARG A 80 -15.27 -8.03 -7.62
CA ARG A 80 -15.88 -9.38 -7.68
C ARG A 80 -15.85 -9.96 -9.08
N ARG A 81 -16.26 -9.18 -10.09
CA ARG A 81 -16.26 -9.63 -11.48
C ARG A 81 -14.86 -10.02 -11.94
N ILE A 82 -13.85 -9.22 -11.63
CA ILE A 82 -12.46 -9.52 -12.00
C ILE A 82 -11.98 -10.77 -11.27
N LEU A 83 -12.14 -10.85 -9.94
CA LEU A 83 -11.68 -12.01 -9.17
C LEU A 83 -12.33 -13.30 -9.65
N SER A 84 -13.66 -13.34 -9.79
CA SER A 84 -14.37 -14.52 -10.28
C SER A 84 -13.95 -14.90 -11.72
N GLU A 85 -13.68 -13.92 -12.58
CA GLU A 85 -13.14 -14.21 -13.93
C GLU A 85 -11.82 -14.99 -13.86
N TYR A 86 -10.90 -14.59 -12.99
CA TYR A 86 -9.59 -15.26 -12.86
C TYR A 86 -9.67 -16.58 -12.07
N GLU A 87 -10.58 -16.70 -11.10
CA GLU A 87 -10.89 -17.98 -10.45
C GLU A 87 -11.40 -18.99 -11.49
N ASP A 88 -12.44 -18.63 -12.25
CA ASP A 88 -13.12 -19.52 -13.20
C ASP A 88 -12.22 -19.91 -14.39
N ARG A 89 -11.47 -18.95 -14.94
CA ARG A 89 -10.70 -19.17 -16.17
C ARG A 89 -9.31 -19.75 -15.93
N HIS A 90 -8.70 -19.44 -14.79
CA HIS A 90 -7.29 -19.72 -14.54
C HIS A 90 -7.03 -20.50 -13.24
N GLY A 91 -8.06 -20.77 -12.45
CA GLY A 91 -7.92 -21.52 -11.19
C GLY A 91 -7.12 -20.77 -10.13
N LEU A 92 -7.07 -19.43 -10.22
CA LEU A 92 -6.52 -18.62 -9.14
C LEU A 92 -7.41 -18.78 -7.90
N ARG A 93 -6.79 -18.72 -6.73
CA ARG A 93 -7.48 -18.75 -5.45
C ARG A 93 -6.96 -17.61 -4.58
N PHE A 94 -7.90 -16.78 -4.15
CA PHE A 94 -7.62 -15.51 -3.47
C PHE A 94 -7.87 -15.60 -1.97
N PHE A 95 -7.05 -14.89 -1.20
CA PHE A 95 -7.20 -14.70 0.25
C PHE A 95 -6.97 -13.23 0.56
N ALA A 96 -7.75 -12.61 1.44
CA ALA A 96 -7.66 -11.17 1.68
C ALA A 96 -7.66 -10.82 3.18
N CYS A 97 -7.02 -9.71 3.52
CA CYS A 97 -7.37 -8.97 4.73
C CYS A 97 -8.14 -7.70 4.33
N VAL A 98 -8.93 -7.15 5.24
CA VAL A 98 -9.62 -5.87 5.02
C VAL A 98 -8.65 -4.70 5.24
N GLY A 99 -8.70 -3.70 4.37
CA GLY A 99 -8.03 -2.41 4.56
C GLY A 99 -9.00 -1.32 5.02
N ASN A 100 -8.47 -0.11 5.24
CA ASN A 100 -9.28 1.03 5.70
C ASN A 100 -10.12 1.69 4.61
N HIS A 101 -9.85 1.39 3.34
CA HIS A 101 -10.65 1.86 2.21
C HIS A 101 -11.71 0.85 1.78
N ASP A 102 -11.61 -0.42 2.19
CA ASP A 102 -12.55 -1.47 1.77
C ASP A 102 -13.95 -1.30 2.37
N LEU A 103 -14.03 -0.82 3.61
CA LEU A 103 -15.27 -0.70 4.35
C LEU A 103 -15.21 0.43 5.38
N PHE A 104 -16.38 0.97 5.75
CA PHE A 104 -16.47 2.03 6.75
C PHE A 104 -17.51 1.69 7.82
N ALA A 105 -17.06 1.66 9.08
CA ALA A 105 -17.90 1.46 10.26
C ALA A 105 -18.81 0.21 10.18
N ILE A 106 -19.83 0.16 11.03
CA ILE A 106 -20.80 -0.96 11.09
C ILE A 106 -21.82 -0.85 9.96
N SER A 107 -22.36 0.34 9.73
CA SER A 107 -23.50 0.58 8.81
C SER A 107 -23.09 1.00 7.40
N GLY A 108 -21.79 1.22 7.15
CA GLY A 108 -21.34 1.87 5.92
C GLY A 108 -21.29 3.39 6.05
N ARG A 109 -20.96 4.06 4.94
CA ARG A 109 -20.79 5.52 4.88
C ARG A 109 -21.21 6.04 3.50
N HIS A 110 -21.90 7.19 3.48
CA HIS A 110 -22.14 7.93 2.25
C HIS A 110 -20.86 8.59 1.74
N ARG A 111 -20.66 8.62 0.42
CA ARG A 111 -19.50 9.26 -0.21
C ARG A 111 -19.90 10.14 -1.35
N ARG A 112 -19.19 11.27 -1.44
CA ARG A 112 -19.18 12.16 -2.59
C ARG A 112 -17.82 12.12 -3.27
N LYS A 113 -17.83 12.03 -4.59
CA LYS A 113 -16.63 12.06 -5.44
C LYS A 113 -16.85 12.97 -6.63
N ALA A 114 -15.74 13.45 -7.19
CA ALA A 114 -15.70 14.31 -8.35
C ALA A 114 -15.26 13.50 -9.59
N PHE A 115 -15.94 13.68 -10.70
CA PHE A 115 -15.66 12.99 -11.96
C PHE A 115 -15.57 13.99 -13.11
N LEU A 116 -14.90 13.60 -14.18
CA LEU A 116 -14.73 14.40 -15.38
C LEU A 116 -15.91 14.22 -16.34
N ARG A 117 -16.37 15.34 -16.87
CA ARG A 117 -17.22 15.37 -18.07
C ARG A 117 -16.35 15.25 -19.33
N PRO A 118 -16.94 14.86 -20.47
CA PRO A 118 -16.21 14.80 -21.74
C PRO A 118 -15.55 16.12 -22.17
N ASP A 119 -16.07 17.27 -21.72
CA ASP A 119 -15.52 18.60 -22.01
C ASP A 119 -14.36 19.01 -21.06
N GLY A 120 -13.97 18.14 -20.13
CA GLY A 120 -12.94 18.40 -19.13
C GLY A 120 -13.42 19.11 -17.87
N SER A 121 -14.68 19.55 -17.81
CA SER A 121 -15.27 20.10 -16.59
C SER A 121 -15.55 19.01 -15.56
N THR A 122 -15.74 19.40 -14.30
CA THR A 122 -15.97 18.47 -13.18
C THR A 122 -17.44 18.45 -12.75
N TYR A 123 -17.95 17.29 -12.38
CA TYR A 123 -19.22 17.11 -11.68
C TYR A 123 -19.06 16.20 -10.47
N HIS A 124 -20.02 16.25 -9.55
CA HIS A 124 -20.00 15.48 -8.32
C HIS A 124 -21.13 14.47 -8.28
N VAL A 125 -20.80 13.28 -7.79
CA VAL A 125 -21.78 12.22 -7.52
C VAL A 125 -21.71 11.90 -6.04
N SER A 126 -22.87 11.85 -5.38
CA SER A 126 -22.99 11.45 -3.98
C SER A 126 -23.97 10.29 -3.82
N SER A 127 -23.80 9.47 -2.79
CA SER A 127 -24.83 8.51 -2.36
C SER A 127 -25.81 9.10 -1.35
N ASP A 128 -25.55 10.30 -0.83
CA ASP A 128 -26.45 10.99 0.07
C ASP A 128 -27.38 11.90 -0.74
N ALA A 129 -28.69 11.63 -0.67
CA ALA A 129 -29.70 12.44 -1.36
C ALA A 129 -29.84 13.86 -0.78
N SER A 130 -29.27 14.13 0.39
CA SER A 130 -29.23 15.45 1.02
C SER A 130 -27.99 16.28 0.64
N ASP A 131 -26.97 15.66 0.05
CA ASP A 131 -25.77 16.36 -0.45
C ASP A 131 -26.12 17.13 -1.74
N PRO A 132 -25.75 18.42 -1.86
CA PRO A 132 -25.95 19.20 -3.09
C PRO A 132 -24.96 18.80 -4.20
N ALA A 133 -24.89 17.50 -4.53
CA ALA A 133 -24.14 16.96 -5.65
C ALA A 133 -24.92 17.07 -6.96
N ASP A 134 -24.23 17.03 -8.10
CA ASP A 134 -24.84 17.11 -9.43
C ASP A 134 -25.69 15.86 -9.73
N VAL A 135 -25.29 14.70 -9.19
CA VAL A 135 -25.96 13.40 -9.35
C VAL A 135 -26.02 12.69 -8.00
N VAL A 136 -27.16 12.05 -7.71
CA VAL A 136 -27.31 11.13 -6.58
C VAL A 136 -27.34 9.70 -7.11
N SER A 137 -26.45 8.84 -6.62
CA SER A 137 -26.40 7.42 -6.98
C SER A 137 -26.09 6.55 -5.78
N ASN A 138 -26.97 5.58 -5.49
CA ASN A 138 -26.77 4.62 -4.41
C ASN A 138 -25.48 3.80 -4.59
N ALA A 139 -25.01 3.60 -5.82
CA ALA A 139 -23.78 2.85 -6.08
C ALA A 139 -22.52 3.52 -5.48
N MET A 140 -22.60 4.81 -5.12
CA MET A 140 -21.54 5.53 -4.40
C MET A 140 -21.53 5.24 -2.90
N HIS A 141 -22.50 4.50 -2.35
CA HIS A 141 -22.52 4.13 -0.95
C HIS A 141 -21.43 3.10 -0.68
N CYS A 142 -20.79 3.20 0.48
CA CYS A 142 -19.73 2.30 0.90
C CYS A 142 -20.25 1.39 2.01
N GLY A 143 -20.09 0.08 1.83
CA GLY A 143 -20.56 -0.90 2.82
C GLY A 143 -19.77 -0.87 4.14
N GLY A 144 -20.41 -1.36 5.21
CA GLY A 144 -19.72 -1.78 6.42
C GLY A 144 -19.28 -3.25 6.35
N TYR A 145 -18.76 -3.79 7.46
CA TYR A 145 -18.25 -5.16 7.54
C TYR A 145 -19.16 -6.23 6.93
N ARG A 146 -20.44 -6.24 7.32
CA ARG A 146 -21.36 -7.31 6.88
C ARG A 146 -21.53 -7.32 5.36
N ALA A 147 -21.58 -6.15 4.74
CA ALA A 147 -21.72 -6.03 3.29
C ALA A 147 -20.44 -6.49 2.57
N PHE A 148 -19.28 -6.01 3.02
CA PHE A 148 -18.00 -6.37 2.40
C PHE A 148 -17.67 -7.86 2.56
N ILE A 149 -17.78 -8.39 3.77
CA ILE A 149 -17.50 -9.81 4.05
C ILE A 149 -18.51 -10.72 3.34
N GLY A 150 -19.78 -10.32 3.24
CA GLY A 150 -20.76 -11.06 2.44
C GLY A 150 -20.45 -11.03 0.94
N ALA A 151 -19.92 -9.92 0.43
CA ALA A 151 -19.56 -9.76 -0.98
C ALA A 151 -18.31 -10.58 -1.38
N PHE A 152 -17.40 -10.80 -0.42
CA PHE A 152 -16.08 -11.41 -0.63
C PHE A 152 -15.85 -12.65 0.26
N ALA A 153 -16.90 -13.36 0.65
CA ALA A 153 -16.81 -14.49 1.59
C ALA A 153 -15.77 -15.55 1.18
N ASN A 154 -15.59 -15.76 -0.12
CA ASN A 154 -14.63 -16.72 -0.70
C ASN A 154 -13.16 -16.29 -0.60
N LEU A 155 -12.86 -15.03 -0.24
CA LEU A 155 -11.48 -14.54 -0.08
C LEU A 155 -10.86 -14.96 1.27
N GLY A 156 -11.21 -16.15 1.76
CA GLY A 156 -10.80 -16.70 3.06
C GLY A 156 -11.64 -16.25 4.25
N PHE A 157 -12.47 -15.21 4.10
CA PHE A 157 -13.32 -14.71 5.19
C PHE A 157 -14.35 -15.72 5.67
N MET A 158 -14.71 -16.71 4.86
CA MET A 158 -15.51 -17.87 5.23
C MET A 158 -14.93 -19.14 4.64
N ARG A 159 -15.19 -20.26 5.31
CA ARG A 159 -14.73 -21.58 4.88
C ARG A 159 -15.21 -21.91 3.48
N GLN A 160 -14.32 -22.44 2.65
CA GLN A 160 -14.66 -22.94 1.33
C GLN A 160 -14.55 -24.47 1.27
N GLU A 161 -15.22 -25.07 0.29
CA GLU A 161 -15.03 -26.48 -0.02
C GLU A 161 -13.57 -26.73 -0.40
N GLY A 162 -12.95 -27.74 0.21
CA GLY A 162 -11.54 -28.08 0.03
C GLY A 162 -10.58 -27.47 1.05
N ASP A 163 -11.04 -26.58 1.94
CA ASP A 163 -10.23 -26.15 3.08
C ASP A 163 -10.04 -27.28 4.09
N LEU A 164 -8.79 -27.57 4.44
CA LEU A 164 -8.43 -28.60 5.41
C LEU A 164 -8.64 -28.12 6.85
N LEU A 165 -8.50 -26.82 7.05
CA LEU A 165 -8.76 -26.13 8.30
C LEU A 165 -9.28 -24.73 7.99
N TRP A 166 -10.25 -24.28 8.78
CA TRP A 166 -10.69 -22.89 8.80
C TRP A 166 -11.16 -22.54 10.20
N GLU A 167 -10.72 -21.40 10.73
CA GLU A 167 -11.16 -20.87 12.02
C GLU A 167 -10.99 -19.35 12.10
N THR A 168 -11.62 -18.76 13.11
CA THR A 168 -11.50 -17.35 13.51
C THR A 168 -10.99 -17.28 14.96
N PRO A 169 -10.68 -16.08 15.50
CA PRO A 169 -10.38 -15.94 16.93
C PRO A 169 -11.50 -16.45 17.86
N PHE A 170 -12.72 -16.65 17.35
CA PHE A 170 -13.92 -17.01 18.11
C PHE A 170 -14.36 -18.46 17.91
N GLY A 171 -13.59 -19.25 17.15
CA GLY A 171 -13.87 -20.65 16.86
C GLY A 171 -14.08 -20.92 15.38
N THR A 172 -14.82 -21.99 15.07
CA THR A 172 -14.95 -22.52 13.70
C THR A 172 -16.30 -22.21 13.04
N GLU A 173 -17.17 -21.44 13.68
CA GLU A 173 -18.48 -21.09 13.12
C GLU A 173 -18.36 -20.10 11.96
N ASP A 174 -19.07 -20.36 10.86
CA ASP A 174 -19.11 -19.47 9.68
C ASP A 174 -20.10 -18.29 9.86
N ASP A 175 -20.96 -18.32 10.89
CA ASP A 175 -21.94 -17.26 11.14
C ASP A 175 -21.23 -15.93 11.46
N PRO A 176 -21.43 -14.87 10.65
CA PRO A 176 -20.91 -13.54 10.95
C PRO A 176 -21.23 -13.03 12.34
N GLN A 177 -22.37 -13.40 12.94
CA GLN A 177 -22.73 -12.95 14.29
C GLN A 177 -21.81 -13.53 15.37
N SER A 178 -21.16 -14.67 15.12
CA SER A 178 -20.21 -15.29 16.05
C SER A 178 -18.88 -14.55 16.15
N ARG A 179 -18.63 -13.58 15.26
CA ARG A 179 -17.36 -12.86 15.10
C ARG A 179 -17.39 -11.44 15.67
N LEU A 180 -18.35 -11.16 16.54
CA LEU A 180 -18.45 -9.88 17.24
C LEU A 180 -17.52 -9.91 18.45
N ALA A 181 -16.51 -9.05 18.44
CA ALA A 181 -15.61 -8.83 19.57
C ALA A 181 -16.05 -7.63 20.39
N GLU A 182 -16.06 -7.78 21.71
CA GLU A 182 -16.15 -6.67 22.65
C GLU A 182 -14.82 -5.91 22.66
N LEU A 183 -14.86 -4.59 22.41
CA LEU A 183 -13.67 -3.77 22.42
C LEU A 183 -13.24 -3.41 23.85
N SER A 184 -11.96 -3.58 24.18
CA SER A 184 -11.42 -3.22 25.49
C SER A 184 -11.18 -1.72 25.64
N GLY A 185 -11.21 -1.23 26.90
CA GLY A 185 -10.70 0.11 27.24
C GLY A 185 -11.62 1.29 26.89
N LEU A 186 -12.89 1.05 26.55
CA LEU A 186 -13.82 2.10 26.10
C LEU A 186 -14.20 3.14 27.17
N GLY A 187 -13.95 2.91 28.47
CA GLY A 187 -14.09 3.92 29.52
C GLY A 187 -15.49 4.54 29.75
N THR A 188 -16.47 4.28 28.89
CA THR A 188 -17.77 4.98 28.87
C THR A 188 -18.92 4.20 29.50
N GLY A 189 -18.69 2.97 29.97
CA GLY A 189 -19.76 2.14 30.56
C GLY A 189 -20.82 1.65 29.55
N GLN A 190 -20.71 2.01 28.27
CA GLN A 190 -21.38 1.32 27.17
C GLN A 190 -20.32 0.46 26.46
N GLY A 191 -20.41 -0.86 26.65
CA GLY A 191 -19.68 -1.82 25.83
C GLY A 191 -20.08 -1.64 24.37
N GLY A 192 -19.11 -1.77 23.47
CA GLY A 192 -19.31 -1.71 22.04
C GLY A 192 -18.69 -2.95 21.42
N SER A 193 -19.47 -3.66 20.61
CA SER A 193 -18.98 -4.79 19.83
C SER A 193 -18.71 -4.39 18.39
N MET A 194 -17.71 -5.01 17.81
CA MET A 194 -17.28 -4.79 16.43
C MET A 194 -17.03 -6.13 15.77
N PHE A 195 -17.41 -6.24 14.50
CA PHE A 195 -17.08 -7.43 13.71
C PHE A 195 -15.57 -7.51 13.48
N ASP A 196 -15.02 -8.72 13.57
CA ASP A 196 -13.61 -8.99 13.30
C ASP A 196 -13.46 -9.89 12.06
N ALA A 197 -12.77 -9.38 11.04
CA ALA A 197 -12.55 -10.07 9.78
C ALA A 197 -11.36 -11.04 9.75
N SER A 198 -10.68 -11.28 10.87
CA SER A 198 -9.53 -12.19 10.97
C SER A 198 -9.94 -13.65 10.80
N TYR A 199 -9.07 -14.44 10.15
CA TYR A 199 -9.27 -15.88 9.94
C TYR A 199 -7.93 -16.60 9.74
N LEU A 200 -7.92 -17.90 10.03
CA LEU A 200 -6.87 -18.85 9.70
C LEU A 200 -7.46 -19.87 8.72
N VAL A 201 -6.73 -20.18 7.65
CA VAL A 201 -7.13 -21.20 6.68
C VAL A 201 -5.95 -22.06 6.25
N GLU A 202 -6.22 -23.36 6.05
CA GLU A 202 -5.31 -24.31 5.42
C GLU A 202 -5.85 -24.74 4.04
N PRO A 203 -5.49 -24.02 2.97
CA PRO A 203 -6.04 -24.28 1.64
C PRO A 203 -5.38 -25.47 0.92
N THR A 204 -4.23 -25.91 1.41
CA THR A 204 -3.52 -27.12 0.98
C THR A 204 -2.66 -27.60 2.15
N ASP A 205 -2.37 -28.90 2.19
CA ASP A 205 -1.61 -29.49 3.28
C ASP A 205 -0.27 -28.77 3.50
N GLY A 206 -0.04 -28.36 4.73
CA GLY A 206 1.21 -27.73 5.15
C GLY A 206 1.32 -26.23 4.89
N LEU A 207 0.26 -25.56 4.43
CA LEU A 207 0.20 -24.10 4.27
C LEU A 207 -0.87 -23.51 5.19
N TRP A 208 -0.48 -22.68 6.14
CA TRP A 208 -1.41 -21.89 6.94
C TRP A 208 -1.34 -20.42 6.54
N LEU A 209 -2.49 -19.84 6.21
CA LEU A 209 -2.64 -18.43 5.91
C LEU A 209 -3.44 -17.77 7.03
N LEU A 210 -2.82 -16.82 7.74
CA LEU A 210 -3.41 -16.09 8.85
C LEU A 210 -3.60 -14.62 8.50
N SER A 211 -4.86 -14.23 8.32
CA SER A 211 -5.29 -12.86 8.09
C SER A 211 -5.68 -12.22 9.43
N LEU A 212 -5.13 -11.05 9.74
CA LEU A 212 -5.45 -10.28 10.95
C LEU A 212 -6.11 -8.95 10.57
N ASP A 213 -7.26 -8.67 11.18
CA ASP A 213 -7.99 -7.42 11.02
C ASP A 213 -7.61 -6.44 12.13
N ALA A 214 -6.75 -5.48 11.79
CA ALA A 214 -6.30 -4.43 12.71
C ALA A 214 -7.07 -3.11 12.57
N ASN A 215 -8.19 -3.08 11.83
CA ASN A 215 -9.07 -1.92 11.86
C ASN A 215 -9.79 -1.83 13.21
N VAL A 216 -10.06 -0.60 13.64
CA VAL A 216 -10.77 -0.30 14.89
C VAL A 216 -11.72 0.86 14.64
N TRP A 217 -13.01 0.62 14.87
CA TRP A 217 -14.03 1.65 14.98
C TRP A 217 -14.62 1.59 16.38
N ILE A 218 -14.46 2.67 17.14
CA ILE A 218 -14.98 2.76 18.51
C ILE A 218 -16.42 3.27 18.43
N PRO A 219 -17.44 2.49 18.82
CA PRO A 219 -18.83 2.96 18.78
C PRO A 219 -19.01 4.23 19.62
N ASP A 220 -19.58 5.27 19.02
CA ASP A 220 -19.87 6.54 19.66
C ASP A 220 -21.09 7.18 19.00
N ALA A 221 -22.23 7.19 19.71
CA ALA A 221 -23.48 7.73 19.19
C ALA A 221 -23.46 9.26 19.04
N SER A 222 -22.43 9.96 19.53
CA SER A 222 -22.29 11.41 19.41
C SER A 222 -21.68 11.86 18.09
N VAL A 223 -21.02 10.96 17.33
CA VAL A 223 -20.46 11.29 16.02
C VAL A 223 -21.43 10.92 14.89
N PRO A 224 -21.43 11.65 13.75
CA PRO A 224 -22.40 11.45 12.67
C PRO A 224 -22.48 10.01 12.12
N ASP A 225 -21.33 9.31 12.07
CA ASP A 225 -21.25 7.94 11.55
C ASP A 225 -21.44 6.86 12.63
N GLY A 226 -21.74 7.26 13.88
CA GLY A 226 -21.96 6.35 15.00
C GLY A 226 -20.70 5.62 15.53
N ALA A 227 -19.52 5.90 14.97
CA ALA A 227 -18.26 5.38 15.47
C ALA A 227 -17.07 6.31 15.18
N ILE A 228 -16.12 6.38 16.11
CA ILE A 228 -14.84 7.02 15.93
C ILE A 228 -13.95 6.10 15.10
N ASP A 229 -13.49 6.61 13.96
CA ASP A 229 -12.60 5.91 13.03
C ASP A 229 -11.16 5.98 13.53
N CYS A 230 -10.61 4.85 13.99
CA CYS A 230 -9.23 4.75 14.45
C CYS A 230 -8.31 4.08 13.42
N SER A 231 -8.75 3.97 12.16
CA SER A 231 -8.01 3.29 11.10
C SER A 231 -6.62 3.92 10.87
N ASP A 232 -6.46 5.22 11.06
CA ASP A 232 -5.16 5.90 10.99
C ASP A 232 -4.14 5.40 12.03
N ALA A 233 -4.57 4.77 13.13
CA ALA A 233 -3.67 4.23 14.15
C ALA A 233 -3.27 2.76 13.90
N GLY A 234 -4.00 2.03 13.05
CA GLY A 234 -3.76 0.63 12.73
C GLY A 234 -3.48 -0.24 13.97
N TRP A 235 -2.33 -0.93 13.96
CA TRP A 235 -1.91 -1.79 15.08
C TRP A 235 -1.77 -1.07 16.42
N ASN A 236 -1.51 0.24 16.46
CA ASN A 236 -1.47 0.99 17.72
C ASN A 236 -2.84 1.00 18.41
N ALA A 237 -3.93 1.05 17.65
CA ALA A 237 -5.28 0.92 18.19
C ALA A 237 -5.64 -0.55 18.44
N ALA A 238 -5.30 -1.46 17.51
CA ALA A 238 -5.66 -2.88 17.64
C ALA A 238 -5.09 -3.52 18.91
N VAL A 239 -3.85 -3.23 19.31
CA VAL A 239 -3.27 -3.79 20.54
C VAL A 239 -3.94 -3.30 21.82
N LEU A 240 -4.65 -2.16 21.77
CA LEU A 240 -5.37 -1.58 22.90
C LEU A 240 -6.82 -2.08 22.97
N HIS A 241 -7.48 -2.22 21.83
CA HIS A 241 -8.92 -2.50 21.74
C HIS A 241 -9.25 -3.95 21.36
N LYS A 242 -8.32 -4.66 20.71
CA LYS A 242 -8.46 -6.05 20.24
C LYS A 242 -7.30 -6.93 20.74
N PRO A 243 -6.95 -6.92 22.05
CA PRO A 243 -5.77 -7.64 22.56
C PRO A 243 -5.85 -9.16 22.35
N TYR A 244 -7.06 -9.72 22.25
CA TYR A 244 -7.30 -11.14 21.97
C TYR A 244 -6.65 -11.60 20.65
N LEU A 245 -6.42 -10.69 19.68
CA LEU A 245 -5.73 -11.02 18.44
C LEU A 245 -4.29 -11.48 18.69
N LEU A 246 -3.60 -10.90 19.68
CA LEU A 246 -2.23 -11.30 20.01
C LEU A 246 -2.20 -12.65 20.73
N ASP A 247 -3.17 -12.93 21.59
CA ASP A 247 -3.31 -14.21 22.27
C ASP A 247 -3.61 -15.33 21.25
N TRP A 248 -4.53 -15.07 20.33
CA TRP A 248 -4.87 -16.00 19.26
C TRP A 248 -3.70 -16.21 18.29
N LEU A 249 -3.01 -15.15 17.86
CA LEU A 249 -1.80 -15.26 17.04
C LEU A 249 -0.74 -16.14 17.72
N SER A 250 -0.50 -15.95 19.02
CA SER A 250 0.44 -16.77 19.79
C SER A 250 0.05 -18.26 19.78
N SER A 251 -1.25 -18.56 19.90
CA SER A 251 -1.78 -19.91 19.80
C SER A 251 -1.60 -20.51 18.40
N VAL A 252 -1.88 -19.75 17.34
CA VAL A 252 -1.70 -20.18 15.96
C VAL A 252 -0.23 -20.48 15.65
N VAL A 253 0.68 -19.60 16.06
CA VAL A 253 2.14 -19.80 15.91
C VAL A 253 2.56 -21.11 16.56
N ALA A 254 2.23 -21.32 17.84
CA ALA A 254 2.61 -22.54 18.57
C ALA A 254 2.05 -23.82 17.92
N ARG A 255 0.79 -23.79 17.44
CA ARG A 255 0.20 -24.94 16.74
C ARG A 255 0.82 -25.20 15.38
N SER A 256 1.19 -24.14 14.65
CA SER A 256 1.84 -24.26 13.34
C SER A 256 3.20 -24.93 13.48
N GLU A 257 3.99 -24.54 14.49
CA GLU A 257 5.29 -25.15 14.79
C GLU A 257 5.13 -26.62 15.21
N ALA A 258 4.22 -26.91 16.14
CA ALA A 258 3.96 -28.26 16.62
C ALA A 258 3.49 -29.22 15.51
N SER A 259 2.85 -28.67 14.48
CA SER A 259 2.27 -29.44 13.37
C SER A 259 3.10 -29.34 12.07
N GLY A 260 4.27 -28.69 12.10
CA GLY A 260 5.14 -28.50 10.94
C GLY A 260 4.49 -27.72 9.79
N LYS A 261 3.54 -26.82 10.08
CA LYS A 261 2.81 -26.02 9.09
C LYS A 261 3.60 -24.74 8.78
N ARG A 262 3.68 -24.39 7.49
CA ARG A 262 4.28 -23.11 7.07
C ARG A 262 3.23 -22.01 7.23
N LEU A 263 3.45 -21.11 8.20
CA LEU A 263 2.54 -20.02 8.52
C LEU A 263 2.91 -18.73 7.77
N VAL A 264 1.95 -18.16 7.05
CA VAL A 264 2.04 -16.82 6.45
C VAL A 264 1.07 -15.91 7.20
N VAL A 265 1.60 -14.90 7.90
CA VAL A 265 0.81 -13.91 8.62
C VAL A 265 0.74 -12.62 7.81
N PHE A 266 -0.46 -12.06 7.67
CA PHE A 266 -0.64 -10.79 6.97
C PHE A 266 -1.78 -9.98 7.57
N SER A 267 -1.62 -8.66 7.50
CA SER A 267 -2.63 -7.67 7.83
C SER A 267 -2.37 -6.40 7.06
N HIS A 268 -3.38 -5.57 6.86
CA HIS A 268 -3.23 -4.38 6.04
C HIS A 268 -2.17 -3.41 6.60
N TYR A 269 -2.16 -3.23 7.93
CA TYR A 269 -1.26 -2.30 8.60
C TYR A 269 0.10 -2.94 8.93
N PRO A 270 1.22 -2.20 8.78
CA PRO A 270 2.53 -2.70 9.15
C PRO A 270 2.66 -2.86 10.68
N VAL A 271 3.39 -3.91 11.09
CA VAL A 271 3.69 -4.19 12.51
C VAL A 271 5.06 -3.70 12.95
N LEU A 272 5.91 -3.32 11.99
CA LEU A 272 7.19 -2.62 12.18
C LEU A 272 7.22 -1.38 11.25
N PRO A 273 7.98 -0.32 11.57
CA PRO A 273 8.09 0.85 10.71
C PRO A 273 8.54 0.45 9.29
N PRO A 274 7.76 0.73 8.23
CA PRO A 274 8.06 0.21 6.87
C PRO A 274 9.14 1.04 6.14
N LEU A 275 9.54 2.16 6.72
CA LEU A 275 10.52 3.08 6.16
C LEU A 275 11.94 2.77 6.62
N SER A 276 12.90 3.22 5.83
CA SER A 276 14.33 2.98 6.06
C SER A 276 15.00 4.03 6.93
N SER A 277 14.46 5.24 6.89
CA SER A 277 14.90 6.37 7.68
C SER A 277 14.56 6.15 9.15
N ASP A 278 15.41 6.70 10.02
CA ASP A 278 15.17 6.72 11.45
C ASP A 278 13.93 7.59 11.75
N PRO A 279 12.91 7.07 12.47
CA PRO A 279 11.76 7.85 12.90
C PRO A 279 12.11 9.16 13.61
N ALA A 280 13.21 9.22 14.35
CA ALA A 280 13.66 10.45 14.99
C ALA A 280 14.12 11.50 13.96
N GLN A 281 14.83 11.08 12.91
CA GLN A 281 15.24 11.98 11.82
C GLN A 281 14.05 12.48 11.00
N GLU A 282 13.07 11.60 10.75
CA GLU A 282 11.82 11.97 10.10
C GLU A 282 11.06 13.00 10.95
N HIS A 283 11.01 12.83 12.27
CA HIS A 283 10.41 13.81 13.18
C HIS A 283 11.18 15.15 13.17
N ASP A 284 12.51 15.11 13.19
CA ASP A 284 13.34 16.32 13.21
C ASP A 284 13.20 17.15 11.92
N LEU A 285 13.01 16.50 10.74
CA LEU A 285 12.78 17.22 9.48
C LEU A 285 11.31 17.57 9.25
N LEU A 286 10.38 16.63 9.47
CA LEU A 286 8.99 16.76 9.07
C LEU A 286 8.06 17.19 10.21
N GLY A 287 8.54 17.23 11.44
CA GLY A 287 7.74 17.48 12.63
C GLY A 287 6.76 16.33 12.94
N THR A 288 5.75 16.60 13.77
CA THR A 288 4.64 15.68 13.98
C THR A 288 3.73 15.72 12.75
N SER A 289 3.84 14.71 11.88
CA SER A 289 2.97 14.56 10.71
C SER A 289 1.98 13.41 10.92
N ASP A 290 0.83 13.48 10.23
CA ASP A 290 -0.17 12.40 10.21
C ASP A 290 0.44 11.07 9.74
N LEU A 291 1.49 11.15 8.90
CA LEU A 291 2.25 10.01 8.43
C LEU A 291 3.00 9.30 9.58
N LEU A 292 3.59 10.04 10.52
CA LEU A 292 4.22 9.45 11.70
C LEU A 292 3.19 8.85 12.67
N ALA A 293 1.98 9.40 12.75
CA ALA A 293 0.91 8.87 13.60
C ALA A 293 0.45 7.46 13.16
N ARG A 294 0.59 7.16 11.85
CA ARG A 294 0.30 5.85 11.25
C ARG A 294 1.40 4.80 11.46
N MET A 295 2.55 5.17 12.01
CA MET A 295 3.64 4.22 12.24
C MET A 295 3.38 3.38 13.51
N PRO A 296 3.66 2.07 13.48
CA PRO A 296 3.57 1.24 14.68
C PRO A 296 4.58 1.74 15.72
N SER A 297 4.11 1.92 16.95
CA SER A 297 4.97 2.31 18.05
C SER A 297 5.95 1.18 18.40
N LYS A 298 7.06 1.50 19.07
CA LYS A 298 8.01 0.50 19.58
C LYS A 298 7.32 -0.51 20.51
N ALA A 299 6.39 -0.04 21.36
CA ALA A 299 5.65 -0.91 22.28
C ALA A 299 4.70 -1.87 21.52
N THR A 300 4.01 -1.36 20.49
CA THR A 300 3.16 -2.15 19.59
C THR A 300 3.98 -3.24 18.89
N SER A 301 5.11 -2.84 18.30
CA SER A 301 6.06 -3.73 17.62
C SER A 301 6.55 -4.86 18.54
N GLN A 302 6.93 -4.52 19.77
CA GLN A 302 7.39 -5.48 20.77
C GLN A 302 6.30 -6.46 21.21
N ARG A 303 5.07 -5.97 21.40
CA ARG A 303 3.92 -6.84 21.72
C ARG A 303 3.62 -7.83 20.61
N PHE A 304 3.64 -7.37 19.35
CA PHE A 304 3.43 -8.25 18.20
C PHE A 304 4.54 -9.29 18.08
N ALA A 305 5.81 -8.88 18.17
CA ALA A 305 6.95 -9.80 18.14
C ALA A 305 6.93 -10.84 19.29
N GLY A 306 6.37 -10.46 20.44
CA GLY A 306 6.18 -11.35 21.60
C GLY A 306 5.22 -12.52 21.35
N THR A 307 4.45 -12.52 20.27
CA THR A 307 3.57 -13.65 19.89
C THR A 307 4.33 -14.85 19.29
N GLY A 308 5.61 -14.66 18.94
CA GLY A 308 6.41 -15.66 18.26
C GLY A 308 6.34 -15.58 16.73
N ALA A 309 5.48 -14.74 16.15
CA ALA A 309 5.45 -14.51 14.71
C ALA A 309 6.81 -14.00 14.20
N ARG A 310 7.28 -14.58 13.09
CA ARG A 310 8.62 -14.32 12.51
C ARG A 310 8.57 -13.50 11.24
N LEU A 311 7.52 -13.66 10.44
CA LEU A 311 7.34 -13.00 9.16
C LEU A 311 5.90 -12.50 9.05
N HIS A 312 5.76 -11.23 8.66
CA HIS A 312 4.48 -10.55 8.47
C HIS A 312 4.49 -9.78 7.14
N PHE A 313 3.39 -9.81 6.40
CA PHE A 313 3.18 -9.01 5.19
C PHE A 313 2.15 -7.91 5.42
N SER A 314 2.45 -6.70 4.97
CA SER A 314 1.58 -5.51 5.12
C SER A 314 1.43 -4.70 3.84
N GLY A 315 0.40 -3.86 3.77
CA GLY A 315 0.16 -2.87 2.71
C GLY A 315 0.13 -1.44 3.28
N HIS A 316 -0.93 -0.69 2.96
CA HIS A 316 -1.34 0.62 3.51
C HIS A 316 -0.44 1.81 3.12
N TRP A 317 0.88 1.64 3.18
CA TRP A 317 1.85 2.72 2.98
C TRP A 317 2.21 2.97 1.51
N HIS A 318 1.90 2.00 0.64
CA HIS A 318 2.30 1.99 -0.77
C HIS A 318 3.82 2.19 -0.92
N VAL A 319 4.60 1.46 -0.11
CA VAL A 319 6.06 1.47 -0.15
C VAL A 319 6.58 0.06 -0.27
N ASP A 320 7.67 -0.10 -1.01
CA ASP A 320 8.46 -1.31 -1.03
C ASP A 320 9.45 -1.29 0.15
N GLY A 321 9.12 -1.99 1.23
CA GLY A 321 9.87 -1.94 2.49
C GLY A 321 10.06 -3.31 3.12
N THR A 322 11.23 -3.54 3.71
CA THR A 322 11.48 -4.70 4.58
C THR A 322 12.17 -4.23 5.83
N SER A 323 11.56 -4.50 6.98
CA SER A 323 12.03 -4.06 8.29
C SER A 323 12.15 -5.26 9.21
N ALA A 324 13.26 -5.35 9.94
CA ALA A 324 13.53 -6.42 10.88
C ALA A 324 13.79 -5.86 12.28
N GLY A 325 13.23 -6.49 13.31
CA GLY A 325 13.45 -6.10 14.70
C GLY A 325 12.77 -7.04 15.68
N ALA A 326 13.40 -7.27 16.84
CA ALA A 326 12.87 -8.11 17.91
C ALA A 326 12.49 -9.55 17.48
N GLY A 327 13.17 -10.13 16.49
CA GLY A 327 12.87 -11.48 15.99
C GLY A 327 11.64 -11.54 15.07
N LEU A 328 11.25 -10.41 14.48
CA LEU A 328 10.16 -10.27 13.53
C LEU A 328 10.65 -9.53 12.28
N VAL A 329 10.17 -9.94 11.12
CA VAL A 329 10.32 -9.24 9.84
C VAL A 329 8.95 -8.81 9.34
N ASN A 330 8.80 -7.53 9.00
CA ASN A 330 7.65 -7.00 8.28
C ASN A 330 8.07 -6.68 6.84
N VAL A 331 7.38 -7.26 5.87
CA VAL A 331 7.49 -6.92 4.46
C VAL A 331 6.31 -6.07 4.06
N ALA A 332 6.54 -4.78 3.85
CA ALA A 332 5.59 -3.86 3.25
C ALA A 332 5.59 -4.09 1.73
N VAL A 333 4.43 -4.47 1.23
CA VAL A 333 4.17 -4.75 -0.18
C VAL A 333 3.78 -3.42 -0.83
N PRO A 334 4.44 -3.01 -1.93
CA PRO A 334 4.06 -1.81 -2.66
C PRO A 334 2.68 -1.98 -3.30
N SER A 335 2.01 -0.87 -3.56
CA SER A 335 0.76 -0.86 -4.33
C SER A 335 1.04 -0.98 -5.82
N ILE A 336 0.12 -1.60 -6.55
CA ILE A 336 0.11 -1.61 -8.02
C ILE A 336 -0.40 -0.28 -8.63
N VAL A 337 -0.96 0.62 -7.82
CA VAL A 337 -1.48 1.94 -8.23
C VAL A 337 -0.71 3.12 -7.64
N ALA A 338 0.51 2.87 -7.19
CA ALA A 338 1.46 3.91 -6.79
C ALA A 338 2.87 3.46 -7.18
N LEU A 339 3.81 4.39 -7.34
CA LEU A 339 5.21 4.04 -7.61
C LEU A 339 5.75 3.13 -6.47
N PRO A 340 6.36 1.95 -6.74
CA PRO A 340 6.87 1.46 -8.04
C PRO A 340 5.95 0.60 -8.93
N ALA A 341 4.66 0.46 -8.65
CA ALA A 341 3.76 -0.50 -9.29
C ALA A 341 4.35 -1.91 -9.35
N ALA A 342 4.26 -2.60 -8.23
CA ALA A 342 4.84 -3.92 -8.07
C ALA A 342 4.01 -4.78 -7.12
N TYR A 343 4.26 -6.08 -7.16
CA TYR A 343 3.73 -7.06 -6.21
C TYR A 343 4.87 -7.96 -5.73
N LYS A 344 4.61 -8.87 -4.78
CA LYS A 344 5.62 -9.80 -4.25
C LYS A 344 5.32 -11.24 -4.66
N ILE A 345 6.36 -12.01 -4.98
CA ILE A 345 6.30 -13.47 -5.05
C ILE A 345 7.05 -14.02 -3.84
N VAL A 346 6.42 -14.94 -3.13
CA VAL A 346 7.00 -15.62 -1.97
C VAL A 346 7.20 -17.09 -2.31
N ARG A 347 8.44 -17.55 -2.27
CA ARG A 347 8.79 -18.97 -2.30
C ARG A 347 9.00 -19.44 -0.86
N LEU A 348 8.06 -20.23 -0.37
CA LEU A 348 8.15 -20.86 0.95
C LEU A 348 8.84 -22.22 0.85
N GLU A 349 9.92 -22.35 1.60
CA GLU A 349 10.62 -23.59 1.95
C GLU A 349 10.31 -23.96 3.41
N GLU A 350 10.99 -24.95 3.96
CA GLU A 350 10.72 -25.46 5.32
C GLU A 350 11.19 -24.47 6.41
N ASP A 351 12.38 -23.91 6.22
CA ASP A 351 13.07 -23.03 7.17
C ASP A 351 13.24 -21.59 6.65
N ARG A 352 12.80 -21.31 5.41
CA ARG A 352 13.11 -20.08 4.70
C ARG A 352 11.95 -19.59 3.83
N ALA A 353 11.82 -18.27 3.74
CA ALA A 353 10.99 -17.59 2.73
C ALA A 353 11.89 -16.73 1.83
N ASP A 354 11.90 -17.01 0.53
CA ASP A 354 12.53 -16.14 -0.48
C ASP A 354 11.44 -15.22 -1.06
N ILE A 355 11.66 -13.91 -0.99
CA ILE A 355 10.65 -12.89 -1.29
C ILE A 355 11.21 -12.00 -2.39
N GLU A 356 10.60 -12.09 -3.58
CA GLU A 356 10.95 -11.33 -4.78
C GLU A 356 9.94 -10.20 -4.97
N THR A 357 10.44 -9.02 -5.32
CA THR A 357 9.60 -7.90 -5.77
C THR A 357 9.54 -7.89 -7.28
N VAL A 358 8.33 -7.93 -7.83
CA VAL A 358 8.08 -7.96 -9.27
C VAL A 358 7.38 -6.68 -9.69
N SER A 359 8.09 -5.81 -10.40
CA SER A 359 7.50 -4.65 -11.09
C SER A 359 6.56 -5.12 -12.20
N LEU A 360 5.44 -4.42 -12.38
CA LEU A 360 4.47 -4.77 -13.43
C LEU A 360 5.03 -4.62 -14.86
N GLY A 361 6.06 -3.79 -15.05
CA GLY A 361 6.59 -3.49 -16.38
C GLY A 361 5.54 -2.78 -17.23
N GLY A 362 5.18 -3.35 -18.38
CA GLY A 362 4.13 -2.82 -19.25
C GLY A 362 2.74 -3.14 -18.72
N VAL A 363 1.87 -2.13 -18.63
CA VAL A 363 0.47 -2.27 -18.21
C VAL A 363 -0.45 -1.96 -19.40
N PRO A 364 -1.00 -2.98 -20.08
CA PRO A 364 -1.93 -2.75 -21.19
C PRO A 364 -3.16 -1.96 -20.74
N GLY A 365 -3.46 -0.87 -21.46
CA GLY A 365 -4.62 -0.01 -21.17
C GLY A 365 -4.43 0.96 -20.00
N PHE A 366 -3.21 1.19 -19.51
CA PHE A 366 -2.97 2.21 -18.48
C PHE A 366 -3.36 3.64 -18.95
N ASP A 367 -3.39 3.87 -20.27
CA ASP A 367 -3.77 5.12 -20.90
C ASP A 367 -5.29 5.36 -20.99
N ILE A 368 -6.09 4.52 -20.33
CA ILE A 368 -7.57 4.58 -20.33
C ILE A 368 -8.13 5.98 -20.02
N ALA A 369 -7.46 6.77 -19.18
CA ALA A 369 -7.89 8.10 -18.79
C ALA A 369 -7.22 9.25 -19.57
N LYS A 370 -6.32 8.94 -20.52
CA LYS A 370 -5.50 9.94 -21.21
C LYS A 370 -6.34 11.06 -21.84
N GLN A 371 -7.36 10.69 -22.61
CA GLN A 371 -8.25 11.67 -23.26
C GLN A 371 -9.03 12.53 -22.24
N ALA A 372 -9.47 11.93 -21.14
CA ALA A 372 -10.19 12.64 -20.09
C ALA A 372 -9.27 13.67 -19.39
N TYR A 373 -8.03 13.27 -19.07
CA TYR A 373 -7.04 14.17 -18.50
C TYR A 373 -6.63 15.29 -19.46
N GLU A 374 -6.44 15.00 -20.75
CA GLU A 374 -6.15 16.02 -21.77
C GLU A 374 -7.28 17.05 -21.87
N SER A 375 -8.53 16.61 -21.76
CA SER A 375 -9.71 17.49 -21.75
C SER A 375 -9.72 18.38 -20.49
N GLU A 376 -9.43 17.82 -19.31
CA GLU A 376 -9.28 18.60 -18.07
C GLU A 376 -8.15 19.64 -18.17
N ILE A 377 -7.00 19.25 -18.73
CA ILE A 377 -5.87 20.16 -18.94
C ILE A 377 -6.28 21.31 -19.86
N ALA A 378 -6.97 21.01 -20.97
CA ALA A 378 -7.45 22.03 -21.91
C ALA A 378 -8.49 22.96 -21.26
N PHE A 379 -9.37 22.42 -20.41
CA PHE A 379 -10.40 23.19 -19.70
C PHE A 379 -9.82 24.08 -18.60
N ALA A 380 -8.93 23.54 -17.75
CA ALA A 380 -8.45 24.19 -16.54
C ALA A 380 -7.09 24.91 -16.69
N GLY A 381 -6.35 24.68 -17.78
CA GLY A 381 -4.98 25.19 -17.94
C GLY A 381 -3.99 24.58 -16.94
N SER A 382 -4.16 23.30 -16.62
CA SER A 382 -3.43 22.64 -15.52
C SER A 382 -1.92 22.52 -15.76
N ALA A 383 -1.12 22.84 -14.72
CA ALA A 383 0.33 22.64 -14.70
C ALA A 383 0.75 21.16 -14.63
N ALA A 384 -0.20 20.23 -14.51
CA ALA A 384 0.06 18.78 -14.46
C ALA A 384 0.17 18.12 -15.84
N ALA A 385 0.21 18.87 -16.94
CA ALA A 385 0.28 18.31 -18.29
C ALA A 385 1.47 17.36 -18.50
N SER A 386 2.60 17.60 -17.82
CA SER A 386 3.77 16.71 -17.89
C SER A 386 3.53 15.32 -17.29
N VAL A 387 2.54 15.16 -16.41
CA VAL A 387 2.22 13.87 -15.79
C VAL A 387 1.74 12.86 -16.83
N VAL A 388 0.93 13.31 -17.78
CA VAL A 388 0.31 12.46 -18.82
C VAL A 388 1.13 12.41 -20.11
N ALA A 389 2.25 13.15 -20.18
CA ALA A 389 3.12 13.22 -21.35
C ALA A 389 4.20 12.12 -21.34
N VAL A 390 3.78 10.87 -21.12
CA VAL A 390 4.63 9.67 -21.03
C VAL A 390 3.92 8.48 -21.65
N ASP A 391 4.68 7.54 -22.19
CA ASP A 391 4.17 6.39 -22.94
C ASP A 391 4.14 5.09 -22.13
N ASP A 392 4.60 5.12 -20.88
CA ASP A 392 4.61 3.97 -19.99
C ASP A 392 4.11 4.30 -18.57
N TYR A 393 3.64 3.25 -17.89
CA TYR A 393 2.99 3.36 -16.59
C TYR A 393 3.97 3.74 -15.47
N ALA A 394 5.22 3.27 -15.53
CA ALA A 394 6.23 3.61 -14.52
C ALA A 394 6.60 5.10 -14.58
N GLY A 395 6.74 5.66 -15.79
CA GLY A 395 6.91 7.08 -16.06
C GLY A 395 5.72 7.90 -15.57
N PHE A 396 4.49 7.44 -15.80
CA PHE A 396 3.27 8.09 -15.32
C PHE A 396 3.26 8.20 -13.79
N LEU A 397 3.48 7.07 -13.10
CA LEU A 397 3.56 7.05 -11.63
C LEU A 397 4.74 7.85 -11.10
N SER A 398 5.88 7.83 -11.79
CA SER A 398 7.05 8.64 -11.43
C SER A 398 6.74 10.13 -11.50
N ASN A 399 6.08 10.60 -12.57
CA ASN A 399 5.71 12.00 -12.72
C ASN A 399 4.64 12.41 -11.70
N GLN A 400 3.65 11.55 -11.48
CA GLN A 400 2.63 11.74 -10.44
C GLN A 400 3.27 11.87 -9.06
N GLN A 401 4.21 10.98 -8.70
CA GLN A 401 4.90 11.00 -7.41
C GLN A 401 5.74 12.27 -7.21
N GLY A 402 6.43 12.73 -8.27
CA GLY A 402 7.18 13.98 -8.22
C GLY A 402 6.28 15.20 -7.95
N ARG A 403 5.10 15.23 -8.57
CA ARG A 403 4.13 16.31 -8.38
C ARG A 403 3.47 16.23 -6.99
N LEU A 404 3.07 15.04 -6.55
CA LEU A 404 2.57 14.80 -5.19
C LEU A 404 3.56 15.31 -4.13
N ALA A 405 4.86 15.02 -4.33
CA ALA A 405 5.91 15.44 -3.43
C ALA A 405 6.01 16.96 -3.28
N VAL A 406 5.85 17.70 -4.37
CA VAL A 406 5.94 19.17 -4.34
C VAL A 406 4.63 19.80 -3.88
N GLU A 407 3.50 19.40 -4.44
CA GLU A 407 2.22 20.10 -4.24
C GLU A 407 1.55 19.78 -2.92
N ARG A 408 1.70 18.55 -2.43
CA ARG A 408 1.11 18.10 -1.18
C ARG A 408 2.14 18.09 -0.08
N TYR A 409 3.19 17.27 -0.21
CA TYR A 409 4.12 17.08 0.90
C TYR A 409 4.89 18.36 1.22
N LEU A 410 5.66 18.88 0.26
CA LEU A 410 6.42 20.11 0.47
C LEU A 410 5.49 21.32 0.66
N GLY A 411 4.42 21.43 -0.14
CA GLY A 411 3.54 22.60 -0.15
C GLY A 411 2.58 22.72 1.04
N ARG A 412 2.21 21.61 1.70
CA ARG A 412 1.15 21.59 2.72
C ARG A 412 1.53 20.86 4.01
N GLU A 413 2.34 19.81 3.93
CA GLU A 413 2.60 18.92 5.08
C GLU A 413 3.95 19.17 5.75
N TRP A 414 4.98 19.62 5.01
CA TRP A 414 6.28 19.95 5.58
C TRP A 414 6.21 21.20 6.47
N PRO A 415 7.07 21.30 7.52
CA PRO A 415 7.17 22.53 8.31
C PRO A 415 7.46 23.75 7.43
N ARG A 416 6.67 24.82 7.57
CA ARG A 416 6.67 25.97 6.65
C ARG A 416 8.05 26.57 6.38
N ASN A 417 8.89 26.69 7.41
CA ASN A 417 10.25 27.23 7.29
C ASN A 417 11.16 26.33 6.44
N ILE A 418 11.04 25.01 6.59
CA ILE A 418 11.79 24.03 5.80
C ILE A 418 11.25 24.03 4.37
N ALA A 419 9.94 24.00 4.19
CA ALA A 419 9.30 24.06 2.88
C ALA A 419 9.72 25.30 2.07
N GLN A 420 9.76 26.48 2.70
CA GLN A 420 10.23 27.72 2.09
C GLN A 420 11.71 27.63 1.70
N THR A 421 12.55 27.06 2.55
CA THR A 421 13.99 26.87 2.27
C THR A 421 14.19 26.01 1.03
N PHE A 422 13.53 24.86 0.95
CA PHE A 422 13.64 23.95 -0.19
C PHE A 422 13.01 24.51 -1.46
N SER A 423 11.94 25.28 -1.35
CA SER A 423 11.26 25.86 -2.52
C SER A 423 12.04 27.01 -3.17
N SER A 424 12.98 27.64 -2.44
CA SER A 424 13.78 28.76 -2.94
C SER A 424 15.26 28.41 -3.21
N SER A 425 15.64 27.15 -3.02
CA SER A 425 17.03 26.71 -3.11
C SER A 425 17.26 25.77 -4.31
N THR A 426 18.52 25.70 -4.70
CA THR A 426 19.05 24.85 -5.76
C THR A 426 20.11 23.90 -5.23
N ILE A 427 20.60 22.99 -6.08
CA ILE A 427 21.74 22.14 -5.74
C ILE A 427 23.00 22.96 -5.46
N ALA A 428 23.19 24.12 -6.11
CA ALA A 428 24.32 24.99 -5.80
C ALA A 428 24.30 25.49 -4.35
N ASP A 429 23.12 25.81 -3.81
CA ASP A 429 22.97 26.24 -2.41
C ASP A 429 23.29 25.10 -1.43
N MET A 430 22.96 23.86 -1.81
CA MET A 430 23.29 22.65 -1.05
C MET A 430 24.79 22.29 -1.14
N ALA A 431 25.46 22.60 -2.24
CA ALA A 431 26.88 22.37 -2.46
C ALA A 431 27.79 23.44 -1.79
N ALA A 432 27.30 24.67 -1.67
CA ALA A 432 28.05 25.84 -1.22
C ALA A 432 28.77 25.68 0.14
N PRO A 433 28.19 25.06 1.19
CA PRO A 433 28.87 24.91 2.49
C PRO A 433 30.18 24.12 2.42
N PHE A 434 30.38 23.34 1.37
CA PHE A 434 31.55 22.49 1.16
C PHE A 434 32.48 23.01 0.06
N GLY A 435 32.14 24.12 -0.60
CA GLY A 435 32.90 24.64 -1.74
C GLY A 435 32.91 23.69 -2.95
N LEU A 436 31.87 22.86 -3.09
CA LEU A 436 31.75 21.91 -4.20
C LEU A 436 31.22 22.61 -5.45
N ASP A 437 31.73 22.21 -6.62
CA ASP A 437 31.16 22.59 -7.91
C ASP A 437 30.08 21.57 -8.30
N PRO A 438 28.79 21.94 -8.32
CA PRO A 438 27.70 21.04 -8.72
C PRO A 438 27.65 20.78 -10.23
N GLY A 439 28.52 21.42 -11.02
CA GLY A 439 28.58 21.29 -12.46
C GLY A 439 27.23 21.63 -13.13
N PRO A 440 26.75 20.82 -14.08
CA PRO A 440 25.50 21.11 -14.81
C PRO A 440 24.25 21.06 -13.92
N TRP A 441 24.34 20.47 -12.73
CA TRP A 441 23.21 20.31 -11.82
C TRP A 441 22.98 21.52 -10.92
N GLY A 442 23.88 22.51 -10.92
CA GLY A 442 23.84 23.64 -10.00
C GLY A 442 22.51 24.41 -10.00
N SER A 443 21.89 24.58 -11.16
CA SER A 443 20.61 25.29 -11.30
C SER A 443 19.38 24.42 -11.02
N ARG A 444 19.55 23.12 -10.73
CA ARG A 444 18.42 22.22 -10.49
C ARG A 444 17.71 22.60 -9.19
N PRO A 445 16.39 22.83 -9.19
CA PRO A 445 15.64 23.17 -7.97
C PRO A 445 15.64 22.02 -6.97
N LEU A 446 15.72 22.33 -5.68
CA LEU A 446 15.60 21.29 -4.65
C LEU A 446 14.19 20.65 -4.60
N GLN A 447 13.17 21.27 -5.18
CA GLN A 447 11.84 20.65 -5.34
C GLN A 447 11.91 19.37 -6.18
N GLU A 448 12.76 19.33 -7.21
CA GLU A 448 12.96 18.11 -8.00
C GLU A 448 13.72 17.05 -7.19
N VAL A 449 14.70 17.47 -6.39
CA VAL A 449 15.45 16.59 -5.48
C VAL A 449 14.52 15.99 -4.42
N VAL A 450 13.54 16.76 -3.91
CA VAL A 450 12.48 16.25 -3.03
C VAL A 450 11.61 15.23 -3.76
N GLY A 451 11.28 15.47 -5.03
CA GLY A 451 10.60 14.48 -5.87
C GLY A 451 11.38 13.16 -5.95
N ASP A 452 12.67 13.22 -6.26
CA ASP A 452 13.53 12.04 -6.33
C ASP A 452 13.70 11.34 -4.98
N TRP A 453 13.78 12.10 -3.88
CA TRP A 453 13.78 11.53 -2.53
C TRP A 453 12.51 10.72 -2.26
N TYR A 454 11.33 11.25 -2.61
CA TYR A 454 10.08 10.49 -2.43
C TYR A 454 9.97 9.29 -3.37
N ARG A 455 10.56 9.34 -4.57
CA ARG A 455 10.67 8.16 -5.45
C ARG A 455 11.50 7.06 -4.78
N LEU A 456 12.69 7.39 -4.29
CA LEU A 456 13.55 6.46 -3.54
C LEU A 456 12.88 5.96 -2.25
N ARG A 457 12.17 6.84 -1.54
CA ARG A 457 11.46 6.50 -0.29
C ARG A 457 10.36 5.47 -0.49
N ARG A 458 9.71 5.44 -1.66
CA ARG A 458 8.65 4.48 -1.98
C ARG A 458 9.14 3.21 -2.66
N ALA A 459 10.09 3.36 -3.58
CA ALA A 459 10.47 2.31 -4.52
C ALA A 459 11.87 1.72 -4.26
N GLY A 460 12.66 2.36 -3.40
CA GLY A 460 14.05 1.99 -3.17
C GLY A 460 14.82 1.83 -4.50
N PRO A 461 15.49 0.69 -4.72
CA PRO A 461 16.23 0.40 -5.96
C PRO A 461 15.37 0.49 -7.24
N LEU A 462 14.07 0.23 -7.17
CA LEU A 462 13.19 0.32 -8.34
C LEU A 462 13.07 1.75 -8.88
N ALA A 463 13.39 2.78 -8.08
CA ALA A 463 13.43 4.16 -8.58
C ALA A 463 14.72 4.53 -9.32
N HIS A 464 15.78 3.71 -9.27
CA HIS A 464 17.10 4.11 -9.78
C HIS A 464 17.06 4.46 -11.28
N HIS A 465 16.41 3.62 -12.09
CA HIS A 465 16.28 3.85 -13.53
C HIS A 465 15.43 5.08 -13.88
N LEU A 466 14.53 5.50 -12.98
CA LEU A 466 13.67 6.68 -13.16
C LEU A 466 14.39 7.99 -12.80
N ILE A 467 15.40 7.91 -11.92
CA ILE A 467 16.18 9.08 -11.44
C ILE A 467 17.45 9.26 -12.28
N GLY A 468 18.07 8.14 -12.69
CA GLY A 468 19.31 8.09 -13.46
C GLY A 468 20.58 8.18 -12.59
N GLU A 469 21.59 7.38 -12.96
CA GLU A 469 22.86 7.27 -12.21
C GLU A 469 23.57 8.62 -11.98
N PRO A 470 23.65 9.57 -12.93
CA PRO A 470 24.30 10.85 -12.67
C PRO A 470 23.68 11.64 -11.50
N CYS A 471 22.36 11.54 -11.32
CA CYS A 471 21.66 12.16 -10.20
C CYS A 471 21.92 11.40 -8.89
N LEU A 472 21.90 10.08 -8.94
CA LEU A 472 22.17 9.23 -7.77
C LEU A 472 23.60 9.44 -7.26
N ASP A 473 24.59 9.52 -8.14
CA ASP A 473 25.99 9.80 -7.78
C ASP A 473 26.15 11.17 -7.11
N LEU A 474 25.45 12.18 -7.63
CA LEU A 474 25.39 13.49 -7.00
C LEU A 474 24.80 13.42 -5.59
N TYR A 475 23.70 12.68 -5.40
CA TYR A 475 23.08 12.52 -4.08
C TYR A 475 23.97 11.72 -3.11
N ARG A 476 24.64 10.66 -3.58
CA ARG A 476 25.63 9.89 -2.80
C ARG A 476 26.78 10.80 -2.34
N ASN A 477 27.30 11.63 -3.26
CA ASN A 477 28.37 12.58 -2.96
C ASN A 477 27.94 13.62 -1.91
N LEU A 478 26.79 14.26 -2.10
CA LEU A 478 26.26 15.25 -1.15
C LEU A 478 25.96 14.62 0.21
N ALA A 479 25.33 13.44 0.25
CA ALA A 479 25.05 12.72 1.49
C ALA A 479 26.33 12.41 2.27
N GLY A 480 27.40 12.00 1.58
CA GLY A 480 28.71 11.76 2.19
C GLY A 480 29.30 13.00 2.87
N HIS A 481 29.20 14.17 2.25
CA HIS A 481 29.69 15.42 2.85
C HIS A 481 28.85 15.85 4.06
N TYR A 482 27.52 15.71 3.98
CA TYR A 482 26.63 16.08 5.08
C TYR A 482 26.72 15.15 6.30
N ALA A 483 27.07 13.88 6.11
CA ALA A 483 27.14 12.90 7.20
C ALA A 483 28.08 13.32 8.34
N GLY A 484 29.24 13.86 8.00
CA GLY A 484 30.26 14.32 8.97
C GLY A 484 30.14 15.78 9.39
N ALA A 485 29.23 16.55 8.80
CA ALA A 485 29.15 17.99 9.01
C ALA A 485 28.25 18.35 10.20
N THR A 486 28.51 19.51 10.81
CA THR A 486 27.64 20.12 11.81
C THR A 486 27.30 21.55 11.41
N PHE A 487 26.06 21.96 11.64
CA PHE A 487 25.57 23.28 11.29
C PHE A 487 24.78 23.87 12.45
N PRO A 488 24.72 25.21 12.59
CA PRO A 488 23.86 25.85 13.57
C PRO A 488 22.41 25.39 13.43
N ALA A 489 21.77 25.05 14.55
CA ALA A 489 20.38 24.63 14.57
C ALA A 489 19.46 25.68 13.93
N GLY A 490 18.52 25.23 13.10
CA GLY A 490 17.57 26.11 12.40
C GLY A 490 18.13 26.82 11.15
N SER A 491 19.40 26.60 10.80
CA SER A 491 19.96 27.10 9.54
C SER A 491 19.49 26.25 8.34
N ALA A 492 19.51 26.83 7.12
CA ALA A 492 19.23 26.08 5.90
C ALA A 492 20.15 24.86 5.73
N ALA A 493 21.45 25.03 6.02
CA ALA A 493 22.41 23.93 5.97
C ALA A 493 22.10 22.80 6.98
N SER A 494 21.52 23.12 8.15
CA SER A 494 21.05 22.08 9.08
C SER A 494 19.85 21.30 8.54
N ALA A 495 18.93 21.95 7.83
CA ALA A 495 17.81 21.28 7.17
C ALA A 495 18.30 20.42 5.98
N PHE A 496 19.22 20.92 5.17
CA PHE A 496 19.86 20.15 4.09
C PHE A 496 20.59 18.93 4.64
N ARG A 497 21.28 19.07 5.79
CA ARG A 497 21.91 17.94 6.45
C ARG A 497 20.92 16.85 6.83
N LEU A 498 19.82 17.19 7.53
CA LEU A 498 18.81 16.21 7.93
C LEU A 498 18.19 15.52 6.70
N PHE A 499 17.86 16.29 5.68
CA PHE A 499 17.34 15.75 4.41
C PHE A 499 18.34 14.81 3.73
N MET A 500 19.61 15.19 3.60
CA MET A 500 20.62 14.37 2.94
C MET A 500 21.02 13.12 3.75
N MET A 501 20.92 13.18 5.08
CA MET A 501 21.03 11.98 5.93
C MET A 501 19.90 10.98 5.62
N MET A 502 18.66 11.45 5.51
CA MET A 502 17.54 10.59 5.13
C MET A 502 17.67 10.10 3.69
N MET A 503 18.03 10.97 2.74
CA MET A 503 18.32 10.58 1.35
C MET A 503 19.34 9.43 1.31
N GLY A 504 20.44 9.56 2.06
CA GLY A 504 21.48 8.52 2.16
C GLY A 504 20.95 7.15 2.58
N SER A 505 19.93 7.08 3.44
CA SER A 505 19.32 5.81 3.89
C SER A 505 18.60 5.04 2.77
N TYR A 506 18.23 5.72 1.68
CA TYR A 506 17.56 5.14 0.52
C TYR A 506 18.48 4.93 -0.69
N LEU A 507 19.71 5.45 -0.66
CA LEU A 507 20.69 5.31 -1.75
C LEU A 507 21.55 4.04 -1.65
N ALA A 508 21.44 3.30 -0.55
CA ALA A 508 22.12 2.01 -0.41
C ALA A 508 21.48 1.00 -1.36
N ASP A 509 22.31 0.26 -2.11
CA ASP A 509 21.82 -0.83 -2.95
C ASP A 509 21.13 -1.87 -2.06
N ARG A 510 19.86 -2.13 -2.37
CA ARG A 510 19.08 -3.21 -1.78
C ARG A 510 18.76 -4.20 -2.87
N ASP A 511 18.82 -5.48 -2.54
CA ASP A 511 18.38 -6.50 -3.48
C ASP A 511 16.86 -6.50 -3.58
N MET A 512 16.37 -6.66 -4.82
CA MET A 512 14.93 -6.84 -5.09
C MET A 512 14.35 -8.13 -4.50
N THR A 513 15.26 -9.02 -4.09
CA THR A 513 14.97 -10.30 -3.45
C THR A 513 15.62 -10.36 -2.09
N VAL A 514 14.82 -10.71 -1.08
CA VAL A 514 15.30 -10.96 0.29
C VAL A 514 14.95 -12.39 0.71
N SER A 515 15.88 -13.04 1.40
CA SER A 515 15.65 -14.32 2.06
C SER A 515 15.47 -14.10 3.56
N VAL A 516 14.36 -14.60 4.10
CA VAL A 516 14.05 -14.56 5.54
C VAL A 516 14.17 -15.96 6.10
N GLN A 517 15.05 -16.15 7.09
CA GLN A 517 15.15 -17.37 7.88
C GLN A 517 14.01 -17.41 8.89
N LEU A 518 13.19 -18.45 8.84
CA LEU A 518 12.00 -18.56 9.68
C LEU A 518 12.34 -18.93 11.14
N ALA A 519 13.52 -19.49 11.39
CA ALA A 519 13.94 -19.87 12.74
C ALA A 519 14.25 -18.66 13.64
N ASP A 520 14.91 -17.63 13.09
CA ASP A 520 15.43 -16.48 13.85
C ASP A 520 15.05 -15.11 13.27
N ALA A 521 14.25 -15.10 12.19
CA ALA A 521 13.89 -13.90 11.43
C ALA A 521 15.10 -13.15 10.83
N GLY A 522 16.21 -13.87 10.57
CA GLY A 522 17.39 -13.33 9.90
C GLY A 522 17.11 -12.99 8.43
N VAL A 523 17.45 -11.77 8.01
CA VAL A 523 17.27 -11.29 6.63
C VAL A 523 18.61 -11.26 5.90
N THR A 524 18.67 -11.88 4.72
CA THR A 524 19.83 -11.84 3.84
C THR A 524 19.44 -11.40 2.44
N PRO A 525 20.18 -10.48 1.80
CA PRO A 525 19.99 -10.14 0.38
C PRO A 525 20.30 -11.34 -0.52
N ARG A 526 19.59 -11.47 -1.66
CA ARG A 526 19.87 -12.47 -2.70
C ARG A 526 19.91 -11.84 -4.09
N SER A 527 20.90 -12.23 -4.89
CA SER A 527 20.89 -11.93 -6.32
C SER A 527 19.90 -12.83 -7.06
N VAL A 528 19.18 -12.28 -8.03
CA VAL A 528 18.19 -13.00 -8.86
C VAL A 528 18.79 -14.22 -9.56
N ALA A 529 20.07 -14.18 -9.93
CA ALA A 529 20.79 -15.30 -10.54
C ALA A 529 20.88 -16.55 -9.64
N SER A 530 20.73 -16.40 -8.32
CA SER A 530 20.77 -17.51 -7.36
C SER A 530 19.44 -18.26 -7.21
N LEU A 531 18.35 -17.76 -7.81
CA LEU A 531 17.01 -18.37 -7.70
C LEU A 531 16.68 -19.40 -8.78
N GLY A 532 17.54 -19.55 -9.80
CA GLY A 532 17.54 -20.65 -10.77
C GLY A 532 16.31 -20.74 -11.68
N GLU A 533 16.54 -20.50 -12.98
CA GLU A 533 15.72 -21.02 -14.07
C GLU A 533 15.63 -22.55 -13.96
N GLN A 534 14.51 -23.04 -13.42
CA GLN A 534 14.07 -24.42 -13.60
C GLN A 534 12.58 -24.40 -13.94
N ASN A 535 12.28 -24.04 -15.19
CA ASN A 535 11.19 -24.59 -16.00
C ASN A 535 11.18 -23.90 -17.38
N ASP A 536 12.16 -24.22 -18.21
CA ASP A 536 11.93 -24.29 -19.66
C ASP A 536 11.79 -25.76 -20.01
N ALA A 537 10.60 -26.32 -19.73
CA ALA A 537 10.15 -27.50 -20.43
C ALA A 537 9.61 -27.00 -21.78
N THR A 538 10.48 -27.06 -22.79
CA THR A 538 10.13 -26.99 -24.21
C THR A 538 8.87 -27.82 -24.47
N LEU A 539 7.74 -27.14 -24.66
CA LEU A 539 6.59 -27.73 -25.33
C LEU A 539 6.95 -27.80 -26.82
N GLU A 540 7.50 -28.94 -27.23
CA GLU A 540 7.53 -29.33 -28.64
C GLU A 540 6.07 -29.39 -29.13
N LEU A 541 5.68 -28.39 -29.92
CA LEU A 541 4.53 -28.47 -30.79
C LEU A 541 4.87 -29.52 -31.87
N GLY A 542 4.40 -30.75 -31.64
CA GLY A 542 4.40 -31.78 -32.66
C GLY A 542 3.42 -31.42 -33.77
N GLU A 543 3.94 -31.12 -34.95
CA GLU A 543 3.21 -31.23 -36.21
C GLU A 543 2.95 -32.72 -36.49
N ASN A 544 1.67 -33.13 -36.43
CA ASN A 544 0.98 -34.00 -37.41
C ASN A 544 -0.48 -34.24 -37.01
#